data_AF-A0A1G0MIB6-F1
#
_entry.id   AF-A0A1G0MIB6-F1
#
_cell.length_a   1.000
_cell.length_b   1.000
_cell.length_c   1.000
_cell.angle_alpha   90.00
_cell.angle_beta   90.00
_cell.angle_gamma   90.00
#
_symmetry.space_group_name_H-M   'P 1'
#
loop_
_entity.id
_entity.type
_entity.pdbx_description
1 polymer ?
#
loop_
_entity_poly.entity_id
_entity_poly.type
_entity_poly.pdbx_seq_one_letter_code
_entity_poly.pdbx_strand_id
1 'polypeptide(L)'
;MKKPTRQEYKDRILTDKEIVTVWRGLETAGMTEEMKRALKLILVTAQRPGEVIGMHSNEIAGDWWTIPADRAKNGKTQRIYLTPTAKWLIGDKQGYIF
;
A
#
# COMPACT_ATOMS: atom_id res chain seq x y z
N MET A 1 -24.45 14.88 15.69
CA MET A 1 -23.41 14.41 14.74
C MET A 1 -22.12 15.18 15.02
N LYS A 2 -21.03 14.50 15.40
CA LYS A 2 -19.73 15.13 15.64
C LYS A 2 -19.21 15.62 14.29
N LYS A 3 -18.90 16.92 14.16
CA LYS A 3 -18.30 17.45 12.92
C LYS A 3 -17.03 16.63 12.63
N PRO A 4 -16.81 16.16 11.39
CA PRO A 4 -15.57 15.47 11.06
C PRO A 4 -14.39 16.37 11.43
N THR A 5 -13.42 15.82 12.16
CA THR A 5 -12.19 16.51 12.50
C THR A 5 -11.60 17.12 11.24
N ARG A 6 -11.26 18.42 11.28
CA ARG A 6 -10.65 19.14 10.16
C ARG A 6 -9.48 18.30 9.65
N GLN A 7 -9.55 17.84 8.40
CA GLN A 7 -8.44 17.13 7.77
C GLN A 7 -7.32 18.16 7.56
N GLU A 8 -6.31 18.12 8.44
CA GLU A 8 -5.05 18.79 8.16
C GLU A 8 -4.38 18.06 7.00
N TYR A 9 -4.23 18.75 5.88
CA TYR A 9 -3.38 18.28 4.81
C TYR A 9 -1.95 18.27 5.34
N LYS A 10 -1.23 17.16 5.15
CA LYS A 10 0.19 17.14 5.48
C LYS A 10 0.91 18.04 4.47
N ASP A 11 1.56 19.09 4.96
CA ASP A 11 2.32 20.01 4.10
C ASP A 11 3.53 19.35 3.44
N ARG A 12 3.96 18.18 3.95
CA ARG A 12 5.13 17.45 3.46
C ARG A 12 4.74 16.22 2.65
N ILE A 13 5.29 16.14 1.44
CA ILE A 13 5.33 14.95 0.58
C ILE A 13 6.79 14.56 0.31
N LEU A 14 7.01 13.32 -0.13
CA LEU A 14 8.32 12.90 -0.61
C LEU A 14 8.53 13.44 -2.04
N THR A 15 9.68 14.07 -2.27
CA THR A 15 10.16 14.39 -3.62
C THR A 15 10.61 13.12 -4.34
N ASP A 16 10.75 13.17 -5.67
CA ASP A 16 11.26 12.04 -6.46
C ASP A 16 12.61 11.52 -5.94
N LYS A 17 13.50 12.44 -5.53
CA LYS A 17 14.81 12.09 -4.94
C LYS A 17 14.66 11.40 -3.60
N GLU A 18 13.72 11.84 -2.76
CA GLU A 18 13.42 11.19 -1.49
C GLU A 18 12.76 9.81 -1.71
N ILE A 19 11.90 9.65 -2.72
CA ILE A 19 11.33 8.34 -3.08
C ILE A 19 12.42 7.36 -3.45
N VAL A 20 13.39 7.75 -4.29
CA VAL A 20 14.54 6.90 -4.64
C VAL A 20 15.39 6.58 -3.40
N THR A 21 15.60 7.58 -2.54
CA THR A 21 16.34 7.40 -1.27
C THR A 21 15.66 6.38 -0.37
N VAL A 22 14.34 6.50 -0.17
CA VAL A 22 13.55 5.55 0.62
C VAL A 22 13.60 4.16 -0.02
N TRP A 23 13.36 4.06 -1.32
CA TRP A 23 13.33 2.78 -2.03
C TRP A 23 14.62 1.97 -1.84
N ARG A 24 15.77 2.62 -2.04
CA ARG A 24 17.09 2.00 -1.87
C ARG A 24 17.42 1.77 -0.40
N GLY A 25 17.10 2.72 0.48
CA GLY A 25 17.34 2.60 1.91
C GLY A 25 16.62 1.41 2.55
N LEU A 26 15.45 1.02 2.02
CA LEU A 26 14.73 -0.16 2.49
C LEU A 26 15.50 -1.47 2.30
N GLU A 27 16.45 -1.55 1.36
CA GLU A 27 17.23 -2.78 1.13
C GLU A 27 18.10 -3.13 2.34
N THR A 28 18.73 -2.12 2.96
CA THR A 28 19.65 -2.28 4.08
C THR A 28 19.04 -1.93 5.44
N ALA A 29 17.78 -1.47 5.48
CA ALA A 29 17.12 -1.12 6.72
C ALA A 29 16.96 -2.34 7.66
N GLY A 30 17.18 -2.12 8.96
CA GLY A 30 17.02 -3.13 10.02
C GLY A 30 15.55 -3.43 10.34
N MET A 31 14.81 -3.92 9.36
CA MET A 31 13.39 -4.28 9.45
C MET A 31 13.14 -5.61 8.73
N THR A 32 11.97 -6.22 8.97
CA THR A 32 11.60 -7.47 8.30
C THR A 32 11.39 -7.26 6.80
N GLU A 33 11.64 -8.30 6.01
CA GLU A 33 11.41 -8.26 4.55
C GLU A 33 9.95 -7.96 4.19
N GLU A 34 9.01 -8.44 5.01
CA GLU A 34 7.58 -8.16 4.85
C GLU A 34 7.27 -6.67 4.99
N MET A 35 7.84 -6.00 6.00
CA MET A 35 7.70 -4.55 6.18
C MET A 35 8.35 -3.77 5.03
N LYS A 36 9.53 -4.20 4.55
CA LYS A 36 10.18 -3.58 3.38
C LYS A 36 9.28 -3.67 2.15
N ARG A 37 8.71 -4.84 1.88
CA ARG A 37 7.80 -5.05 0.74
C ARG A 37 6.53 -4.21 0.87
N ALA A 38 5.92 -4.14 2.06
CA ALA A 38 4.74 -3.32 2.30
C ALA A 38 5.00 -1.82 2.03
N LEU A 39 6.12 -1.29 2.51
CA LEU A 39 6.52 0.11 2.28
C LEU A 39 6.78 0.38 0.80
N LYS A 40 7.47 -0.52 0.10
CA LYS A 40 7.65 -0.43 -1.36
C LYS A 40 6.30 -0.51 -2.10
N LEU A 41 5.37 -1.36 -1.64
CA LEU A 41 4.07 -1.52 -2.26
C LEU A 41 3.19 -0.27 -2.13
N ILE A 42 3.27 0.42 -0.99
CA ILE A 42 2.65 1.74 -0.78
C ILE A 42 3.17 2.74 -1.82
N LEU A 43 4.48 2.78 -2.07
CA LEU A 43 5.07 3.70 -3.05
C LEU A 43 4.61 3.42 -4.49
N VAL A 44 4.51 2.16 -4.90
CA VAL A 44 4.15 1.82 -6.30
C VAL A 44 2.64 1.85 -6.57
N THR A 45 1.79 1.68 -5.55
CA THR A 45 0.33 1.67 -5.72
C THR A 45 -0.35 2.95 -5.26
N ALA A 46 0.37 3.80 -4.52
CA ALA A 46 -0.14 4.97 -3.81
C ALA A 46 -1.35 4.66 -2.88
N GLN A 47 -1.54 3.39 -2.49
CA GLN A 47 -2.60 3.01 -1.55
C GLN A 47 -2.20 3.29 -0.11
N ARG A 48 -3.21 3.39 0.77
CA ARG A 48 -2.95 3.77 2.16
C ARG A 48 -2.22 2.64 2.89
N PRO A 49 -1.35 2.96 3.87
CA PRO A 49 -0.64 1.93 4.63
C PRO A 49 -1.57 0.87 5.25
N GLY A 50 -2.70 1.28 5.84
CA GLY A 50 -3.67 0.33 6.39
C GLY A 50 -4.38 -0.52 5.34
N GLU A 51 -4.57 0.00 4.12
CA GLU A 51 -5.13 -0.77 3.02
C GLU A 51 -4.12 -1.81 2.50
N VAL A 52 -2.84 -1.43 2.42
CA VAL A 52 -1.76 -2.34 2.01
C VAL A 52 -1.51 -3.44 3.05
N ILE A 53 -1.38 -3.08 4.33
CA ILE A 53 -1.15 -4.07 5.39
C ILE A 53 -2.36 -5.01 5.56
N GLY A 54 -3.58 -4.51 5.35
CA GLY A 54 -4.79 -5.33 5.37
C GLY A 54 -5.07 -6.09 4.07
N MET A 55 -4.12 -6.16 3.13
CA MET A 55 -4.31 -6.85 1.85
C MET A 55 -4.48 -8.35 2.08
N HIS A 56 -5.53 -8.91 1.48
CA HIS A 56 -5.79 -10.35 1.50
C HIS A 56 -5.76 -10.92 0.07
N SER A 57 -5.15 -12.08 -0.10
CA SER A 57 -4.99 -12.78 -1.40
C SER A 57 -6.31 -12.94 -2.19
N ASN A 58 -7.45 -13.14 -1.51
CA ASN A 58 -8.77 -13.22 -2.16
C ASN A 58 -9.26 -11.91 -2.81
N GLU A 59 -8.60 -10.79 -2.53
CA GLU A 59 -8.88 -9.49 -3.16
C GLU A 59 -8.15 -9.33 -4.49
N ILE A 60 -7.28 -10.28 -4.84
CA ILE A 60 -6.42 -10.24 -6.01
C ILE A 60 -6.97 -11.21 -7.06
N ALA A 61 -7.23 -10.69 -8.26
CA ALA A 61 -7.68 -11.47 -9.42
C ALA A 61 -6.87 -11.05 -10.65
N GLY A 62 -5.96 -11.93 -11.08
CA GLY A 62 -5.04 -11.65 -12.19
C GLY A 62 -4.11 -10.48 -11.85
N ASP A 63 -4.23 -9.39 -12.60
CA ASP A 63 -3.45 -8.16 -12.42
C ASP A 63 -4.24 -7.06 -11.68
N TRP A 64 -5.32 -7.43 -10.99
CA TRP A 64 -6.17 -6.48 -10.28
C TRP A 64 -6.27 -6.80 -8.81
N TRP A 65 -6.05 -5.79 -7.98
CA TRP A 65 -6.39 -5.79 -6.57
C TRP A 65 -7.65 -4.95 -6.34
N THR A 66 -8.67 -5.54 -5.72
CA THR A 66 -9.94 -4.87 -5.42
C THR A 66 -10.11 -4.72 -3.92
N ILE A 67 -10.05 -3.48 -3.44
CA ILE A 67 -10.31 -3.13 -2.04
C ILE A 67 -11.82 -2.92 -1.90
N PRO A 68 -12.54 -3.75 -1.13
CA PRO A 68 -13.98 -3.61 -0.97
C PRO A 68 -14.32 -2.36 -0.13
N ALA A 69 -15.54 -1.84 -0.33
CA ALA A 69 -15.98 -0.57 0.26
C ALA A 69 -15.98 -0.56 1.79
N ASP A 70 -16.27 -1.69 2.43
CA ASP A 70 -16.25 -1.89 3.89
C ASP A 70 -14.84 -1.76 4.49
N ARG A 71 -13.80 -2.13 3.72
CA ARG A 71 -12.39 -2.01 4.11
C ARG A 71 -11.75 -0.70 3.64
N ALA A 72 -12.24 -0.12 2.55
CA ALA A 72 -11.70 1.12 2.00
C ALA A 72 -11.95 2.31 2.94
N LYS A 73 -10.92 3.13 3.17
CA LYS A 73 -11.03 4.27 4.12
C LYS A 73 -12.21 5.21 3.81
N ASN A 74 -12.53 5.39 2.54
CA ASN A 74 -13.56 6.32 2.08
C ASN A 74 -14.93 5.67 1.86
N GLY A 75 -15.11 4.39 2.21
CA GLY A 75 -16.36 3.68 1.98
C GLY A 75 -16.65 3.37 0.51
N LYS A 76 -15.66 3.48 -0.39
CA LYS A 76 -15.84 3.24 -1.83
C LYS A 76 -14.88 2.16 -2.29
N THR A 77 -15.41 1.15 -3.00
CA THR A 77 -14.59 0.12 -3.63
C THR A 77 -13.54 0.75 -4.53
N GLN A 78 -12.29 0.31 -4.37
CA GLN A 78 -11.18 0.75 -5.21
C GLN A 78 -10.63 -0.45 -6.00
N ARG A 79 -10.30 -0.22 -7.27
CA ARG A 79 -9.69 -1.23 -8.13
C ARG A 79 -8.34 -0.72 -8.62
N ILE A 80 -7.28 -1.43 -8.24
CA ILE A 80 -5.88 -1.04 -8.48
C ILE A 80 -5.27 -2.05 -9.46
N TYR A 81 -4.68 -1.55 -10.54
CA TYR A 81 -3.89 -2.39 -11.45
C TYR A 81 -2.54 -2.70 -10.82
N LEU A 82 -2.18 -3.98 -10.78
CA LEU A 82 -0.93 -4.47 -10.23
C LEU A 82 0.10 -4.59 -11.35
N THR A 83 1.06 -3.68 -11.37
CA THR A 83 2.23 -3.78 -12.24
C THR A 83 3.08 -5.01 -11.89
N PRO A 84 3.98 -5.46 -12.79
CA PRO A 84 4.89 -6.56 -12.48
C PRO A 84 5.67 -6.36 -11.18
N THR A 85 6.11 -5.12 -10.90
CA THR A 85 6.77 -4.76 -9.64
C THR A 85 5.85 -4.93 -8.44
N ALA A 86 4.58 -4.49 -8.54
CA ALA A 86 3.62 -4.66 -7.45
C ALA A 86 3.35 -6.15 -7.16
N LYS A 87 3.16 -6.97 -8.20
CA LYS A 87 2.97 -8.42 -8.06
C LYS A 87 4.17 -9.10 -7.41
N TRP A 88 5.39 -8.71 -7.81
CA TRP A 88 6.61 -9.23 -7.20
C TRP A 88 6.71 -8.89 -5.69
N LEU A 89 6.28 -7.69 -5.29
CA LEU A 89 6.27 -7.29 -3.88
C LEU A 89 5.20 -8.02 -3.04
N ILE A 90 4.06 -8.37 -3.66
CA ILE A 90 2.99 -9.14 -3.02
C ILE A 90 3.41 -10.60 -2.84
N GLY A 91 3.98 -11.20 -3.88
CA GLY A 91 4.33 -12.63 -3.90
C GLY A 91 3.10 -13.54 -3.95
N ASP A 92 3.28 -14.81 -3.56
CA ASP A 92 2.28 -15.87 -3.74
C ASP A 92 1.67 -16.37 -2.41
N LYS A 93 1.77 -15.56 -1.34
CA LYS A 93 1.24 -15.92 -0.01
C LYS A 93 -0.29 -15.96 -0.04
N GLN A 94 -0.87 -17.03 0.49
CA GLN A 94 -2.31 -17.14 0.69
C GLN A 94 -2.72 -16.59 2.07
N GLY A 95 -3.94 -16.07 2.18
CA GLY A 95 -4.40 -15.33 3.36
C GLY A 95 -4.02 -13.84 3.31
N TYR A 96 -3.67 -13.27 4.47
CA TYR A 96 -3.11 -11.92 4.57
C TYR A 96 -1.68 -11.87 4.04
N ILE A 97 -1.41 -10.92 3.15
CA ILE A 97 -0.13 -10.83 2.43
C ILE A 97 1.02 -10.36 3.33
N PHE A 98 0.72 -9.44 4.25
CA PHE A 98 1.66 -8.83 5.19
C PHE A 98 1.29 -9.14 6.65
#